data_AF-A0A6A3IH26-F1
#
_entry.id   AF-A0A6A3IH26-F1
#
_cell.length_a   1.000
_cell.length_b   1.000
_cell.length_c   1.000
_cell.angle_alpha   90.00
_cell.angle_beta   90.00
_cell.angle_gamma   90.00
#
_symmetry.space_group_name_H-M   'P 1'
#
loop_
_entity.id
_entity.type
_entity.pdbx_description
1 polymer ?
#
loop_
_entity_poly.entity_id
_entity_poly.type
_entity_poly.pdbx_seq_one_letter_code
_entity_poly.pdbx_strand_id
1 'polypeptide(L)' 'MASVCVGWTSWLILLIVKPNETVNWVMKTGDFNNGSFWLMVDAPAVINWLAVCGYSLVWLLYSVVLVRTLRHKNRVRLGL' A
#
# COMPACT_ATOMS: atom_id res chain seq x y z
N MET A 1 -0.49 -14.14 -6.27
CA MET A 1 -0.17 -13.97 -4.83
C MET A 1 0.72 -12.76 -4.59
N ALA A 2 1.98 -12.72 -5.07
CA ALA A 2 2.87 -11.55 -4.85
C ALA A 2 2.31 -10.20 -5.36
N SER A 3 1.59 -10.19 -6.49
CA SER A 3 0.92 -8.97 -6.99
C SER A 3 -0.13 -8.42 -6.03
N VAL A 4 -0.91 -9.31 -5.41
CA VAL A 4 -1.92 -8.95 -4.41
C VAL A 4 -1.23 -8.41 -3.16
N CYS A 5 -0.11 -9.01 -2.74
CA CYS A 5 0.69 -8.52 -1.61
C CYS A 5 1.22 -7.10 -1.87
N VAL A 6 1.79 -6.83 -3.04
CA VAL A 6 2.27 -5.49 -3.42
C VAL A 6 1.12 -4.47 -3.36
N GLY A 7 -0.01 -4.78 -3.99
CA GLY A 7 -1.18 -3.89 -3.98
C GLY A 7 -1.74 -3.65 -2.58
N TRP A 8 -1.84 -4.71 -1.78
CA TRP A 8 -2.34 -4.62 -0.41
C TRP A 8 -1.40 -3.80 0.49
N THR A 9 -0.09 -4.03 0.40
CA THR A 9 0.88 -3.25 1.18
C THR A 9 0.89 -1.78 0.77
N SER A 10 0.73 -1.46 -0.52
CA SER A 10 0.52 -0.07 -0.95
C SER A 10 -0.71 0.55 -0.29
N TRP A 11 -1.80 -0.21 -0.18
CA TRP A 11 -3.03 0.25 0.46
C TRP A 11 -2.83 0.58 1.94
N LEU A 12 -2.11 -0.29 2.66
CA LEU A 12 -1.78 -0.06 4.08
C LEU A 12 -0.93 1.21 4.26
N ILE A 13 0.04 1.46 3.38
CA ILE A 13 0.86 2.68 3.45
C ILE A 13 0.00 3.93 3.27
N LEU A 14 -0.91 3.94 2.30
CA LEU A 14 -1.83 5.07 2.08
C LEU A 14 -2.70 5.34 3.32
N LEU A 15 -3.21 4.28 3.94
CA LEU A 15 -4.00 4.36 5.18
C LEU A 15 -3.18 4.90 6.36
N ILE A 16 -1.88 4.64 6.43
CA ILE A 16 -1.03 5.19 7.50
C ILE A 16 -0.72 6.68 7.26
N VAL A 17 -0.45 7.06 6.01
CA VAL A 17 -0.03 8.43 5.67
C VAL A 17 -1.19 9.40 5.74
N LYS A 18 -2.34 9.02 5.17
CA LYS A 18 -3.55 9.85 5.06
C LYS A 18 -4.78 8.98 5.25
N PRO A 19 -5.06 8.52 6.48
CA PRO A 19 -6.14 7.56 6.74
C PRO A 19 -7.49 8.08 6.27
N ASN A 20 -7.82 9.31 6.68
CA ASN A 20 -9.13 9.89 6.44
C ASN A 20 -9.37 10.20 4.95
N GLU A 21 -8.39 10.77 4.24
CA GLU A 21 -8.49 10.96 2.78
C GLU A 21 -8.60 9.63 2.03
N THR A 22 -7.80 8.64 2.40
CA THR A 22 -7.81 7.31 1.75
C THR A 22 -9.16 6.63 1.92
N VAL A 23 -9.71 6.61 3.14
CA VAL A 23 -11.01 5.99 3.40
C VAL A 23 -12.13 6.78 2.74
N ASN A 24 -12.08 8.12 2.74
CA ASN A 24 -13.05 8.93 2.02
C ASN A 24 -13.05 8.66 0.52
N TRP A 25 -11.89 8.44 -0.08
CA TRP A 25 -11.78 8.09 -1.48
C TRP A 25 -12.39 6.72 -1.78
N VAL A 26 -12.10 5.70 -0.94
CA VAL A 26 -12.66 4.35 -1.08
C VAL A 26 -14.17 4.34 -0.92
N MET A 27 -14.66 4.99 0.14
CA MET A 27 -16.07 4.96 0.51
C MET A 27 -16.89 6.04 -0.20
N LYS A 28 -16.24 6.88 -1.00
CA LYS A 28 -16.83 8.04 -1.68
C LYS A 28 -17.58 8.95 -0.70
N THR A 29 -16.99 9.17 0.46
CA THR A 29 -17.54 10.01 1.54
C THR A 29 -16.85 11.37 1.69
N GLY A 30 -16.04 11.79 0.71
CA GLY A 30 -15.24 13.02 0.78
C GLY A 30 -16.06 14.30 0.95
N ASP A 31 -17.27 14.34 0.40
CA ASP A 31 -18.16 15.52 0.48
C ASP A 31 -18.92 15.59 1.81
N PHE A 32 -18.90 14.54 2.62
CA PHE A 32 -19.56 14.52 3.92
C PHE A 32 -18.64 15.12 5.00
N ASN A 33 -19.18 16.06 5.77
CA ASN A 33 -18.51 16.68 6.92
C ASN A 33 -17.12 17.27 6.58
N ASN A 34 -16.99 17.98 5.44
CA ASN A 34 -15.73 18.54 4.95
C ASN A 34 -14.58 17.51 4.88
N GLY A 35 -14.89 16.25 4.57
CA GLY A 35 -13.91 15.17 4.54
C GLY A 35 -13.53 14.66 5.93
N SER A 36 -14.14 15.12 7.02
CA SER A 36 -13.90 14.65 8.39
C SER A 36 -14.96 13.64 8.84
N PHE A 37 -15.48 12.83 7.93
CA PHE A 37 -16.56 11.89 8.25
C PHE A 37 -16.10 10.75 9.16
N TRP A 38 -14.93 10.16 8.89
CA TRP A 38 -14.46 8.97 9.61
C TRP A 38 -13.66 9.28 10.88
N LEU A 39 -13.18 10.52 11.06
CA LEU A 39 -12.42 10.97 12.23
C LEU A 39 -11.30 10.00 12.62
N MET A 40 -10.60 9.46 11.62
CA MET A 40 -9.50 8.53 11.84
C MET A 40 -8.43 9.23 12.68
N VAL A 41 -8.05 8.62 13.81
CA VAL A 41 -7.09 9.18 14.74
C VAL A 41 -5.69 9.09 14.13
N ASP A 42 -5.02 10.24 14.03
CA ASP A 42 -3.62 10.27 13.63
C ASP A 42 -2.75 9.65 14.73
N ALA A 43 -1.98 8.63 14.37
CA ALA A 43 -1.01 8.06 15.28
C ALA A 43 0.16 9.04 15.51
N PRO A 44 0.89 8.91 16.64
CA PRO A 44 2.09 9.70 16.88
C PRO A 44 3.05 9.64 15.69
N ALA A 45 3.63 10.78 15.32
CA ALA A 45 4.47 10.91 14.12
C ALA A 45 5.59 9.87 14.06
N VAL A 46 6.20 9.52 15.20
CA VAL A 46 7.24 8.49 15.30
C VAL A 46 6.71 7.10 14.92
N ILE A 47 5.51 6.75 15.36
CA ILE A 47 4.88 5.46 15.06
C ILE A 47 4.51 5.39 13.57
N ASN A 48 3.92 6.45 13.02
CA ASN A 48 3.63 6.53 11.60
C ASN A 48 4.89 6.40 10.75
N TRP A 49 5.98 7.08 11.13
CA TRP A 49 7.23 7.01 10.40
C TRP A 49 7.84 5.60 10.43
N LEU A 50 7.91 4.97 11.60
CA LEU A 50 8.38 3.59 11.75
C LEU A 50 7.53 2.61 10.93
N ALA A 51 6.20 2.78 10.96
CA ALA A 51 5.28 1.96 10.19
C ALA A 51 5.51 2.13 8.68
N VAL A 52 5.55 3.36 8.17
CA VAL A 52 5.81 3.63 6.75
C VAL A 52 7.15 3.06 6.30
N CYS A 53 8.21 3.22 7.09
CA CYS A 53 9.53 2.65 6.78
C CYS A 53 9.48 1.11 6.72
N GLY A 54 8.87 0.46 7.72
CA GLY A 54 8.73 -0.99 7.76
C GLY A 54 7.90 -1.54 6.60
N TYR A 55 6.73 -0.95 6.35
CA TYR A 55 5.87 -1.36 5.24
C TYR A 55 6.51 -1.10 3.87
N SER A 56 7.28 -0.01 3.71
CA SER A 56 8.02 0.27 2.47
C SER A 56 9.08 -0.79 2.20
N LEU A 57 9.81 -1.24 3.23
CA LEU A 57 10.78 -2.32 3.11
C LEU A 57 10.09 -3.62 2.65
N VAL A 58 8.98 -3.99 3.29
CA VAL A 58 8.18 -5.17 2.91
C VAL A 58 7.67 -5.07 1.48
N TRP A 59 7.18 -3.89 1.08
CA TRP A 59 6.70 -3.63 -0.27
C TRP A 59 7.80 -3.82 -1.33
N LEU A 60 9.02 -3.34 -1.06
CA LEU A 60 10.18 -3.52 -1.93
C LEU A 60 10.53 -5.00 -2.08
N LEU A 61 10.51 -5.77 -0.99
CA LEU A 61 10.79 -7.21 -1.03
C LEU A 61 9.78 -7.97 -1.89
N TYR A 62 8.48 -7.70 -1.72
CA TYR A 62 7.45 -8.31 -2.57
C TYR A 62 7.57 -7.89 -4.03
N SER A 63 7.95 -6.64 -4.30
CA SER A 63 8.18 -6.14 -5.65
C SER A 63 9.36 -6.86 -6.32
N VAL A 64 10.46 -7.09 -5.60
CA VAL A 64 11.61 -7.87 -6.09
C VAL A 64 11.20 -9.30 -6.45
N VAL A 65 10.44 -9.96 -5.57
CA VAL A 65 9.93 -11.32 -5.84
C VAL A 65 9.04 -11.33 -7.07
N LEU A 66 8.09 -10.39 -7.17
CA LEU A 66 7.19 -10.28 -8.32
C LEU A 66 7.97 -10.10 -9.62
N VAL A 67 8.93 -9.17 -9.66
CA VAL A 67 9.77 -8.93 -10.85
C VAL A 67 10.58 -10.17 -11.21
N ARG A 68 11.17 -10.87 -10.23
CA ARG A 68 11.92 -12.11 -10.47
C ARG A 68 11.02 -13.20 -11.08
N THR A 69 9.81 -13.40 -10.53
CA THR A 69 8.85 -14.37 -11.05
C THR A 69 8.40 -14.02 -12.47
N LEU A 70 8.15 -12.74 -12.75
CA LEU A 70 7.77 -12.29 -14.10
C LEU A 70 8.90 -12.50 -15.11
N ARG A 71 10.14 -12.13 -14.75
CA ARG A 71 11.32 -12.36 -15.60
C ARG A 71 11.56 -13.85 -15.85
N HIS A 72 11.46 -14.68 -14.81
CA HIS A 72 11.59 -16.13 -14.95
C HIS A 72 10.53 -16.70 -15.89
N LYS A 73 9.25 -16.35 -15.67
CA LYS A 73 8.16 -16.77 -16.55
C LYS A 73 8.39 -16.33 -18.00
N ASN A 74 8.94 -15.13 -18.21
CA ASN A 74 9.23 -14.64 -19.56
C ASN A 74 10.41 -15.37 -20.22
N ARG A 75 11.47 -15.70 -19.47
CA ARG A 75 12.58 -16.52 -20.00
C ARG A 75 12.11 -17.91 -20.43
N VAL A 76 11.35 -18.61 -19.57
CA VAL A 76 10.79 -19.92 -19.89
C VAL A 76 9.86 -19.85 -21.11
N ARG A 77 9.05 -18.80 -21.23
CA ARG A 77 8.18 -18.60 -22.40
C ARG A 77 8.97 -18.42 -23.70
N LEU A 78 10.14 -17.79 -23.65
CA LEU A 78 10.99 -17.51 -24.81
C LEU A 78 11.91 -18.69 -25.18
N GLY A 79 11.90 -19.80 -24.42
CA GLY A 79 12.70 -20.99 -24.71
C GLY A 79 14.21 -20.81 -24.54
N LEU A 80 14.64 -19.79 -23.78
CA LEU A 80 16.02 -19.50 -23.40
C LEU A 80 16.42 -20.18 -22.08
#